data_AF-A0A7C8MPP4-F1
#
_entry.id   AF-A0A7C8MPP4-F1
#
_cell.length_a   1.000
_cell.length_b   1.000
_cell.length_c   1.000
_cell.angle_alpha   90.00
_cell.angle_beta   90.00
_cell.angle_gamma   90.00
#
_symmetry.space_group_name_H-M   'P 1'
#
loop_
_entity.id
_entity.type
_entity.pdbx_description
1 polymer ?
#
loop_
_entity_poly.entity_id
_entity_poly.type
_entity_poly.pdbx_seq_one_letter_code
_entity_poly.pdbx_strand_id
1 'polypeptide(L)'
;MGNYVEEYGVRLSMVQQDDPIPFTAQEINILHKTWGRADTGLFADKLIQLNQNPVATDSIISRLVAFNVRMDSIILRSLLSGITGQITHQPVTPYLRASLIYCASSPNRENVHRLIRHISDQCKGVQNAEARSFFDFQKDLFDRVRNTGESNEDIRLHSLRNLPLWIPGLLGYPDRAVAGLVEAFAREKIFDYGIAPVFEETNGGPSRSRVTVIAARELAINILYYLRDTYVTRGAQASRDTMLHFHRILHHCDPYFREPEDLDDELGQKYNELRLTVLEAMHNLTVDEVEDDGSGMWTDSVSSGTGYD
;
A
#
# COMPACT_ATOMS: atom_id res chain seq x y z
N MET A 1 33.62 -11.03 7.91
CA MET A 1 34.17 -12.06 6.99
C MET A 1 33.47 -13.36 7.33
N GLY A 2 32.66 -13.91 6.43
CA GLY A 2 31.97 -15.18 6.68
C GLY A 2 32.93 -16.35 6.57
N ASN A 3 32.79 -17.35 7.43
CA ASN A 3 33.51 -18.62 7.31
C ASN A 3 33.00 -19.35 6.07
N TYR A 4 33.81 -19.42 5.02
CA TYR A 4 33.51 -20.20 3.82
C TYR A 4 34.02 -21.63 4.02
N VAL A 5 33.19 -22.61 3.70
CA VAL A 5 33.61 -24.01 3.62
C VAL A 5 33.39 -24.45 2.18
N GLU A 6 34.48 -24.47 1.41
CA GLU A 6 34.50 -24.86 0.00
C GLU A 6 34.66 -26.39 -0.17
N GLU A 7 35.24 -27.05 0.83
CA GLU A 7 35.54 -28.48 0.74
C GLU A 7 34.28 -29.34 0.92
N TYR A 8 33.97 -30.14 -0.10
CA TYR A 8 32.78 -31.01 -0.13
C TYR A 8 32.74 -32.00 1.04
N GLY A 9 33.88 -32.58 1.41
CA GLY A 9 33.96 -33.55 2.53
C GLY A 9 33.57 -32.93 3.86
N VAL A 10 34.00 -31.69 4.12
CA VAL A 10 33.65 -30.94 5.34
C VAL A 10 32.16 -30.61 5.33
N ARG A 11 31.61 -30.10 4.22
CA ARG A 11 30.17 -29.82 4.10
C ARG A 11 29.31 -31.07 4.28
N LEU A 12 29.73 -32.22 3.75
CA LEU A 12 29.03 -33.48 3.92
C LEU A 12 29.03 -33.93 5.39
N SER A 13 30.16 -33.76 6.09
CA SER A 13 30.23 -34.05 7.53
C SER A 13 29.33 -33.14 8.37
N MET A 14 29.18 -31.87 7.98
CA MET A 14 28.25 -30.94 8.62
C MET A 14 26.80 -31.37 8.43
N VAL A 15 26.41 -31.82 7.22
CA VAL A 15 25.07 -32.36 6.96
C VAL A 15 24.78 -33.56 7.85
N GLN A 16 25.75 -34.46 8.01
CA GLN A 16 25.63 -35.66 8.85
C GLN A 16 25.50 -35.32 10.34
N GLN A 17 26.00 -34.15 10.76
CA GLN A 17 25.92 -33.64 12.13
C GLN A 17 24.73 -32.68 12.33
N ASP A 18 23.91 -32.48 11.31
CA ASP A 18 22.80 -31.50 11.28
C ASP A 18 23.27 -30.05 11.54
N ASP A 19 24.52 -29.75 11.17
CA ASP A 19 25.12 -28.43 11.29
C ASP A 19 24.71 -27.49 10.14
N PRO A 20 24.56 -26.17 10.40
CA PRO A 20 24.31 -25.19 9.35
C PRO A 20 25.44 -25.13 8.33
N ILE A 21 25.15 -25.47 7.07
CA ILE A 21 26.13 -25.44 5.99
C ILE A 21 26.33 -23.98 5.53
N PRO A 22 27.54 -23.41 5.64
CA PRO A 22 27.79 -22.06 5.15
C PRO A 22 27.78 -22.04 3.62
N PHE A 23 27.37 -20.91 3.03
CA PHE A 23 27.45 -20.74 1.59
C PHE A 23 28.90 -20.76 1.09
N THR A 24 29.12 -21.36 -0.08
CA THR A 24 30.34 -21.17 -0.88
C THR A 24 30.40 -19.75 -1.45
N ALA A 25 31.58 -19.31 -1.86
CA ALA A 25 31.74 -18.05 -2.58
C ALA A 25 30.91 -18.02 -3.88
N GLN A 26 30.80 -19.16 -4.57
CA GLN A 26 30.01 -19.27 -5.79
C GLN A 26 28.50 -19.12 -5.52
N GLU A 27 27.98 -19.76 -4.48
CA GLU A 27 26.57 -19.63 -4.06
C GLU A 27 26.26 -18.17 -3.70
N ILE A 28 27.14 -17.51 -2.94
CA ILE A 28 26.99 -16.09 -2.59
C ILE A 28 26.98 -15.21 -3.84
N ASN A 29 27.89 -15.46 -4.78
CA ASN A 29 27.92 -14.71 -6.03
C ASN A 29 26.62 -14.86 -6.82
N ILE A 30 26.01 -16.05 -6.82
CA ILE A 30 24.71 -16.29 -7.45
C ILE A 30 23.60 -15.50 -6.72
N LEU A 31 23.57 -15.51 -5.39
CA LEU A 31 22.59 -14.76 -4.60
C LEU A 31 22.66 -13.25 -4.84
N HIS A 32 23.87 -12.72 -5.09
CA HIS A 32 24.09 -11.30 -5.37
C HIS A 32 23.92 -10.92 -6.85
N LYS A 33 23.61 -11.88 -7.74
CA LYS A 33 23.38 -11.55 -9.15
C LYS A 33 22.18 -10.64 -9.28
N THR A 34 22.38 -9.58 -10.05
CA THR A 34 21.34 -8.62 -10.39
C THR A 34 21.04 -8.67 -11.88
N TRP A 35 19.87 -8.16 -12.26
CA TRP A 35 19.45 -8.09 -13.65
C TRP A 35 18.60 -6.85 -13.94
N GLY A 36 18.48 -6.52 -15.22
CA GLY A 36 17.68 -5.41 -15.71
C GLY A 36 18.26 -4.03 -15.37
N ARG A 37 17.55 -2.98 -15.79
CA ARG A 37 17.96 -1.57 -15.58
C ARG A 37 17.83 -1.11 -14.13
N ALA A 38 16.99 -1.77 -13.36
CA ALA A 38 16.74 -1.47 -11.95
C ALA A 38 17.72 -2.18 -11.00
N ASP A 39 18.66 -2.97 -11.54
CA ASP A 39 19.65 -3.75 -10.76
C ASP A 39 18.97 -4.61 -9.68
N THR A 40 17.85 -5.24 -10.04
CA THR A 40 17.03 -6.07 -9.13
C THR A 40 17.74 -7.39 -8.87
N GLY A 41 17.55 -7.98 -7.70
CA GLY A 41 18.16 -9.27 -7.36
C GLY A 41 17.49 -10.40 -8.11
N LEU A 42 18.20 -11.06 -9.01
CA LEU A 42 17.63 -12.12 -9.85
C LEU A 42 17.03 -13.26 -9.00
N PHE A 43 17.78 -13.70 -7.97
CA PHE A 43 17.33 -14.78 -7.10
C PHE A 43 16.08 -14.38 -6.28
N ALA A 44 16.14 -13.24 -5.60
CA ALA A 44 15.04 -12.76 -4.76
C ALA A 44 13.77 -12.48 -5.57
N ASP A 45 13.93 -11.84 -6.72
CA ASP A 45 12.83 -11.54 -7.62
C ASP A 45 12.13 -12.82 -8.11
N LYS A 46 12.90 -13.83 -8.54
CA LYS A 46 12.33 -15.11 -8.96
C LYS A 46 11.72 -15.90 -7.82
N LEU A 47 12.36 -15.88 -6.65
CA LEU A 47 11.82 -16.55 -5.46
C LEU A 47 10.44 -15.98 -5.09
N ILE A 48 10.30 -14.66 -5.08
CA ILE A 48 9.04 -13.98 -4.77
C ILE A 48 8.00 -14.21 -5.87
N GLN A 49 8.38 -14.09 -7.15
CA GLN A 49 7.47 -14.31 -8.29
C GLN A 49 6.91 -15.73 -8.33
N LEU A 50 7.74 -16.74 -8.07
CA LEU A 50 7.33 -18.14 -8.12
C LEU A 50 6.31 -18.46 -7.02
N ASN A 51 6.47 -17.86 -5.84
CA ASN A 51 5.56 -17.96 -4.69
C ASN A 51 5.09 -19.41 -4.38
N GLN A 52 5.90 -20.42 -4.66
CA GLN A 52 5.53 -21.84 -4.54
C GLN A 52 5.33 -22.27 -3.08
N ASN A 53 6.12 -21.70 -2.18
CA ASN A 53 5.98 -21.89 -0.74
C ASN A 53 6.16 -20.55 -0.03
N PRO A 54 5.06 -19.88 0.33
CA PRO A 54 5.08 -18.57 0.99
C PRO A 54 5.94 -18.56 2.27
N VAL A 55 5.77 -19.57 3.12
CA VAL A 55 6.46 -19.67 4.43
C VAL A 55 7.98 -19.81 4.25
N ALA A 56 8.40 -20.70 3.34
CA ALA A 56 9.82 -20.87 3.04
C ALA A 56 10.41 -19.61 2.40
N THR A 57 9.66 -18.97 1.50
CA THR A 57 10.06 -17.70 0.87
C THR A 57 10.31 -16.63 1.92
N ASP A 58 9.42 -16.48 2.90
CA ASP A 58 9.56 -15.49 3.97
C ASP A 58 10.80 -15.74 4.83
N SER A 59 11.04 -17.00 5.19
CA SER A 59 12.24 -17.39 5.94
C SER A 59 13.52 -17.08 5.16
N ILE A 60 13.54 -17.37 3.86
CA ILE A 60 14.69 -17.09 2.99
C ILE A 60 14.90 -15.57 2.87
N ILE A 61 13.86 -14.80 2.57
CA ILE A 61 13.95 -13.33 2.46
C ILE A 61 14.45 -12.71 3.75
N SER A 62 13.91 -13.12 4.91
CA SER A 62 14.36 -12.63 6.22
C SER A 62 15.85 -12.90 6.45
N ARG A 63 16.33 -14.11 6.14
CA ARG A 63 17.76 -14.47 6.24
C ARG A 63 18.64 -13.68 5.28
N LEU A 64 18.18 -13.44 4.05
CA LEU A 64 18.93 -12.67 3.06
C LEU A 64 19.05 -11.20 3.47
N VAL A 65 17.97 -10.60 3.99
CA VAL A 65 17.97 -9.23 4.51
C VAL A 65 18.97 -9.08 5.66
N ALA A 66 19.03 -10.05 6.57
CA ALA A 66 19.97 -10.05 7.69
C ALA A 66 21.42 -10.41 7.29
N PHE A 67 21.66 -10.85 6.05
CA PHE A 67 22.97 -11.40 5.65
C PHE A 67 24.07 -10.34 5.59
N ASN A 68 23.82 -9.24 4.86
CA ASN A 68 24.67 -8.05 4.83
C ASN A 68 23.94 -6.86 4.17
N VAL A 69 24.50 -5.65 4.31
CA VAL A 69 23.91 -4.39 3.80
C VAL A 69 23.68 -4.40 2.28
N ARG A 70 24.56 -5.08 1.52
CA ARG A 70 24.41 -5.19 0.07
C ARG A 70 23.22 -6.07 -0.28
N MET A 71 23.03 -7.19 0.42
CA MET A 71 21.89 -8.07 0.21
C MET A 71 20.57 -7.38 0.58
N ASP A 72 20.52 -6.69 1.73
CA ASP A 72 19.38 -5.84 2.11
C ASP A 72 18.96 -4.89 0.97
N SER A 73 19.94 -4.18 0.40
CA SER A 73 19.71 -3.27 -0.74
C SER A 73 19.22 -3.98 -2.01
N ILE A 74 19.71 -5.19 -2.29
CA ILE A 74 19.27 -6.02 -3.43
C ILE A 74 17.81 -6.46 -3.25
N ILE A 75 17.44 -6.90 -2.04
CA ILE A 75 16.06 -7.28 -1.72
C ILE A 75 15.15 -6.07 -1.87
N LEU A 76 15.52 -4.92 -1.27
CA LEU A 76 14.75 -3.68 -1.39
C LEU A 76 14.47 -3.33 -2.86
N ARG A 77 15.48 -3.34 -3.72
CA ARG A 77 15.31 -3.01 -5.15
C ARG A 77 14.38 -3.98 -5.86
N SER A 78 14.44 -5.26 -5.50
CA SER A 78 13.53 -6.29 -6.05
C SER A 78 12.08 -6.01 -5.64
N LEU A 79 11.85 -5.62 -4.38
CA LEU A 79 10.52 -5.25 -3.88
C LEU A 79 10.01 -3.96 -4.55
N LEU A 80 10.82 -2.91 -4.61
CA LEU A 80 10.46 -1.65 -5.26
C LEU A 80 10.12 -1.84 -6.74
N SER A 81 10.84 -2.72 -7.44
CA SER A 81 10.58 -3.00 -8.86
C SER A 81 9.38 -3.91 -9.09
N GLY A 82 9.10 -4.84 -8.18
CA GLY A 82 7.98 -5.77 -8.31
C GLY A 82 6.64 -5.19 -7.88
N ILE A 83 6.65 -4.11 -7.07
CA ILE A 83 5.43 -3.47 -6.59
C ILE A 83 5.07 -2.30 -7.47
N THR A 84 3.95 -2.46 -8.19
CA THR A 84 3.35 -1.39 -8.97
C THR A 84 1.83 -1.37 -8.79
N GLY A 85 1.24 -0.17 -8.78
CA GLY A 85 -0.22 -0.02 -8.86
C GLY A 85 -0.76 -0.23 -10.28
N GLN A 86 0.10 -0.19 -11.30
CA GLN A 86 -0.32 -0.29 -12.70
C GLN A 86 -0.74 -1.71 -13.08
N ILE A 87 -1.45 -1.83 -14.20
CA ILE A 87 -1.81 -3.13 -14.79
C ILE A 87 -0.52 -3.86 -15.19
N THR A 88 -0.35 -5.06 -14.67
CA THR A 88 0.80 -5.93 -14.94
C THR A 88 0.33 -7.38 -15.08
N HIS A 89 1.06 -8.17 -15.86
CA HIS A 89 0.82 -9.60 -15.99
C HIS A 89 1.29 -10.40 -14.77
N GLN A 90 2.23 -9.84 -13.99
CA GLN A 90 2.79 -10.50 -12.81
C GLN A 90 2.02 -10.09 -11.56
N PRO A 91 1.64 -11.03 -10.69
CA PRO A 91 0.94 -10.70 -9.45
C PRO A 91 1.85 -9.90 -8.51
N VAL A 92 1.30 -8.84 -7.94
CA VAL A 92 1.96 -7.93 -6.99
C VAL A 92 1.82 -8.44 -5.55
N THR A 93 0.78 -9.23 -5.25
CA THR A 93 0.51 -9.78 -3.91
C THR A 93 1.71 -10.49 -3.27
N PRO A 94 2.49 -11.35 -3.97
CA PRO A 94 3.68 -11.97 -3.38
C PRO A 94 4.73 -10.96 -2.93
N TYR A 95 4.89 -9.86 -3.66
CA TYR A 95 5.83 -8.79 -3.30
C TYR A 95 5.35 -7.97 -2.11
N LEU A 96 4.06 -7.66 -2.03
CA LEU A 96 3.47 -6.97 -0.86
C LEU A 96 3.64 -7.81 0.41
N ARG A 97 3.39 -9.12 0.32
CA ARG A 97 3.62 -10.06 1.42
C ARG A 97 5.09 -10.11 1.83
N ALA A 98 6.01 -10.29 0.88
CA ALA A 98 7.45 -10.27 1.16
C ALA A 98 7.92 -8.93 1.74
N SER A 99 7.26 -7.82 1.39
CA SER A 99 7.55 -6.50 1.97
C SER A 99 7.25 -6.44 3.46
N LEU A 100 6.19 -7.10 3.95
CA LEU A 100 5.94 -7.16 5.39
C LEU A 100 7.09 -7.85 6.14
N ILE A 101 7.66 -8.89 5.54
CA ILE A 101 8.81 -9.61 6.10
C ILE A 101 10.07 -8.76 6.05
N TYR A 102 10.29 -8.05 4.95
CA TYR A 102 11.37 -7.09 4.82
C TYR A 102 11.29 -5.99 5.88
N CYS A 103 10.14 -5.35 6.06
CA CYS A 103 9.92 -4.31 7.08
C CYS A 103 10.15 -4.82 8.50
N ALA A 104 9.83 -6.09 8.77
CA ALA A 104 10.06 -6.71 10.08
C ALA A 104 11.54 -7.10 10.30
N SER A 105 12.26 -7.48 9.25
CA SER A 105 13.61 -8.07 9.36
C SER A 105 14.74 -7.06 9.19
N SER A 106 14.56 -6.06 8.32
CA SER A 106 15.63 -5.12 7.95
C SER A 106 15.97 -4.20 9.13
N PRO A 107 17.26 -4.09 9.51
CA PRO A 107 17.69 -3.14 10.53
C PRO A 107 17.80 -1.70 10.00
N ASN A 108 17.71 -1.50 8.68
CA ASN A 108 17.89 -0.20 8.07
C ASN A 108 16.56 0.57 8.00
N ARG A 109 16.35 1.48 8.95
CA ARG A 109 15.16 2.33 9.05
C ARG A 109 14.84 3.08 7.75
N GLU A 110 15.85 3.67 7.11
CA GLU A 110 15.66 4.46 5.90
C GLU A 110 15.13 3.59 4.76
N ASN A 111 15.71 2.41 4.59
CA ASN A 111 15.26 1.46 3.56
C ASN A 111 13.82 0.98 3.82
N VAL A 112 13.46 0.73 5.08
CA VAL A 112 12.10 0.35 5.47
C VAL A 112 11.11 1.48 5.17
N HIS A 113 11.41 2.71 5.59
CA HIS A 113 10.55 3.88 5.32
C HIS A 113 10.42 4.16 3.82
N ARG A 114 11.51 4.00 3.06
CA ARG A 114 11.48 4.11 1.60
C ARG A 114 10.54 3.11 0.95
N LEU A 115 10.56 1.85 1.39
CA LEU A 115 9.65 0.83 0.88
C LEU A 115 8.18 1.14 1.22
N ILE A 116 7.91 1.54 2.46
CA ILE A 116 6.56 1.93 2.91
C ILE A 116 6.02 3.08 2.05
N ARG A 117 6.84 4.12 1.86
CA ARG A 117 6.48 5.27 1.03
C ARG A 117 6.20 4.87 -0.41
N HIS A 118 7.06 4.03 -1.00
CA HIS A 118 6.85 3.53 -2.36
C HIS A 118 5.51 2.81 -2.50
N ILE A 119 5.16 1.93 -1.57
CA ILE A 119 3.90 1.19 -1.60
C ILE A 119 2.72 2.17 -1.44
N SER A 120 2.81 3.13 -0.53
CA SER A 120 1.80 4.19 -0.38
C SER A 120 1.59 5.00 -1.66
N ASP A 121 2.67 5.34 -2.38
CA ASP A 121 2.60 6.05 -3.64
C ASP A 121 1.96 5.19 -4.75
N GLN A 122 2.22 3.86 -4.76
CA GLN A 122 1.56 2.95 -5.71
C GLN A 122 0.04 2.86 -5.48
N CYS A 123 -0.45 3.05 -4.26
CA CYS A 123 -1.90 3.08 -3.98
C CYS A 123 -2.64 4.19 -4.73
N LYS A 124 -2.00 5.35 -4.98
CA LYS A 124 -2.62 6.50 -5.66
C LYS A 124 -3.05 6.21 -7.09
N GLY A 125 -2.38 5.28 -7.74
CA GLY A 125 -2.61 4.93 -9.15
C GLY A 125 -2.96 3.46 -9.34
N VAL A 126 -3.53 2.81 -8.33
CA VAL A 126 -3.85 1.38 -8.42
C VAL A 126 -4.94 1.15 -9.48
N GLN A 127 -4.60 0.33 -10.46
CA GLN A 127 -5.46 -0.09 -11.58
C GLN A 127 -5.50 -1.61 -11.71
N ASN A 128 -4.58 -2.32 -11.05
CA ASN A 128 -4.60 -3.79 -11.02
C ASN A 128 -5.74 -4.31 -10.13
N ALA A 129 -6.07 -5.60 -10.28
CA ALA A 129 -7.10 -6.28 -9.50
C ALA A 129 -6.70 -6.58 -8.04
N GLU A 130 -5.54 -6.09 -7.58
CA GLU A 130 -4.92 -6.45 -6.31
C GLU A 130 -4.95 -5.29 -5.30
N ALA A 131 -5.83 -4.29 -5.49
CA ALA A 131 -6.00 -3.18 -4.56
C ALA A 131 -6.28 -3.65 -3.10
N ARG A 132 -6.97 -4.79 -2.95
CA ARG A 132 -7.18 -5.41 -1.64
C ARG A 132 -5.87 -5.82 -0.96
N SER A 133 -4.90 -6.35 -1.70
CA SER A 133 -3.59 -6.73 -1.17
C SER A 133 -2.79 -5.50 -0.72
N PHE A 134 -2.94 -4.35 -1.40
CA PHE A 134 -2.37 -3.08 -0.93
C PHE A 134 -2.98 -2.64 0.40
N PHE A 135 -4.31 -2.73 0.54
CA PHE A 135 -4.98 -2.44 1.79
C PHE A 135 -4.51 -3.38 2.91
N ASP A 136 -4.50 -4.70 2.68
CA ASP A 136 -4.09 -5.68 3.69
C ASP A 136 -2.64 -5.44 4.12
N PHE A 137 -1.73 -5.08 3.19
CA PHE A 137 -0.37 -4.65 3.54
C PHE A 137 -0.35 -3.46 4.49
N GLN A 138 -1.08 -2.38 4.18
CA GLN A 138 -1.09 -1.17 5.01
C GLN A 138 -1.67 -1.44 6.40
N LYS A 139 -2.74 -2.25 6.46
CA LYS A 139 -3.38 -2.69 7.69
C LYS A 139 -2.42 -3.52 8.56
N ASP A 140 -1.80 -4.54 7.97
CA ASP A 140 -0.90 -5.46 8.69
C ASP A 140 0.41 -4.79 9.13
N LEU A 141 0.84 -3.74 8.40
CA LEU A 141 2.03 -2.96 8.74
C LEU A 141 1.79 -1.99 9.90
N PHE A 142 0.56 -1.51 10.10
CA PHE A 142 0.26 -0.34 10.93
C PHE A 142 0.83 -0.42 12.36
N ASP A 143 0.62 -1.56 13.04
CA ASP A 143 1.08 -1.84 14.40
C ASP A 143 2.24 -2.87 14.45
N ARG A 144 2.80 -3.25 13.29
CA ARG A 144 3.82 -4.30 13.22
C ARG A 144 5.16 -3.80 13.75
N VAL A 145 5.73 -4.57 14.69
CA VAL A 145 7.08 -4.36 15.22
C VAL A 145 8.13 -4.48 14.10
N ARG A 146 9.15 -3.62 14.14
CA ARG A 146 10.22 -3.55 13.16
C ARG A 146 11.57 -3.74 13.85
N ASN A 147 12.53 -4.32 13.14
CA ASN A 147 13.91 -4.49 13.63
C ASN A 147 14.79 -3.23 13.42
N THR A 148 14.18 -2.07 13.17
CA THR A 148 14.85 -0.81 12.84
C THR A 148 15.38 -0.04 14.05
N GLY A 149 15.15 -0.56 15.27
CA GLY A 149 15.46 0.12 16.52
C GLY A 149 14.47 1.22 16.91
N GLU A 150 13.41 1.42 16.14
CA GLU A 150 12.30 2.32 16.46
C GLU A 150 11.48 1.79 17.64
N SER A 151 10.99 2.68 18.49
CA SER A 151 10.02 2.29 19.51
C SER A 151 8.67 1.93 18.85
N ASN A 152 7.85 1.15 19.55
CA ASN A 152 6.48 0.86 19.08
C ASN A 152 5.64 2.14 18.92
N GLU A 153 5.93 3.17 19.72
CA GLU A 153 5.30 4.48 19.60
C GLU A 153 5.73 5.18 18.30
N ASP A 154 7.04 5.24 18.03
CA ASP A 154 7.55 5.84 16.78
C ASP A 154 6.97 5.16 15.53
N ILE A 155 6.86 3.83 15.57
CA ILE A 155 6.24 3.03 14.51
C ILE A 155 4.78 3.46 14.31
N ARG A 156 3.99 3.56 15.38
CA ARG A 156 2.58 4.00 15.31
C ARG A 156 2.43 5.42 14.81
N LEU A 157 3.26 6.35 15.31
CA LEU A 157 3.24 7.75 14.86
C LEU A 157 3.63 7.85 13.38
N HIS A 158 4.61 7.07 12.92
CA HIS A 158 4.95 6.97 11.51
C HIS A 158 3.79 6.40 10.67
N SER A 159 3.16 5.32 11.14
CA SER A 159 2.02 4.71 10.46
C SER A 159 0.82 5.66 10.34
N LEU A 160 0.52 6.45 11.39
CA LEU A 160 -0.52 7.49 11.36
C LEU A 160 -0.22 8.56 10.31
N ARG A 161 1.02 9.06 10.24
CA ARG A 161 1.46 10.03 9.21
C ARG A 161 1.40 9.47 7.79
N ASN A 162 1.43 8.16 7.64
CA ASN A 162 1.37 7.51 6.33
C ASN A 162 -0.07 7.34 5.82
N LEU A 163 -1.09 7.34 6.69
CA LEU A 163 -2.50 7.15 6.32
C LEU A 163 -2.97 8.10 5.19
N PRO A 164 -2.71 9.43 5.26
CA PRO A 164 -3.12 10.36 4.21
C PRO A 164 -2.52 10.09 2.83
N LEU A 165 -1.38 9.38 2.77
CA LEU A 165 -0.63 9.16 1.53
C LEU A 165 -1.27 8.11 0.63
N TRP A 166 -1.94 7.11 1.21
CA TRP A 166 -2.45 5.96 0.46
C TRP A 166 -3.98 5.83 0.47
N ILE A 167 -4.66 6.34 1.52
CA ILE A 167 -6.13 6.23 1.64
C ILE A 167 -6.85 6.78 0.40
N PRO A 168 -6.55 8.00 -0.11
CA PRO A 168 -7.31 8.56 -1.23
C PRO A 168 -7.29 7.67 -2.48
N GLY A 169 -6.14 7.04 -2.75
CA GLY A 169 -5.97 6.15 -3.90
C GLY A 169 -6.81 4.88 -3.81
N LEU A 170 -6.82 4.23 -2.65
CA LEU A 170 -7.63 3.02 -2.45
C LEU A 170 -9.12 3.32 -2.27
N LEU A 171 -9.47 4.51 -1.79
CA LEU A 171 -10.86 4.95 -1.69
C LEU A 171 -11.49 5.22 -3.06
N GLY A 172 -10.68 5.71 -4.01
CA GLY A 172 -11.08 5.93 -5.39
C GLY A 172 -11.00 4.68 -6.29
N TYR A 173 -10.66 3.52 -5.73
CA TYR A 173 -10.61 2.27 -6.49
C TYR A 173 -12.03 1.76 -6.80
N PRO A 174 -12.31 1.22 -8.01
CA PRO A 174 -13.67 0.85 -8.42
C PRO A 174 -14.34 -0.25 -7.55
N ASP A 175 -13.57 -1.11 -6.91
CA ASP A 175 -14.14 -2.14 -6.02
C ASP A 175 -14.58 -1.53 -4.68
N ARG A 176 -15.91 -1.44 -4.51
CA ARG A 176 -16.59 -0.92 -3.32
C ARG A 176 -16.23 -1.67 -2.04
N ALA A 177 -15.91 -2.96 -2.12
CA ALA A 177 -15.50 -3.72 -0.95
C ALA A 177 -14.17 -3.19 -0.39
N VAL A 178 -13.24 -2.79 -1.27
CA VAL A 178 -11.98 -2.18 -0.86
C VAL A 178 -12.22 -0.79 -0.27
N ALA A 179 -13.00 0.06 -0.94
CA ALA A 179 -13.31 1.40 -0.43
C ALA A 179 -13.98 1.36 0.95
N GLY A 180 -14.93 0.44 1.16
CA GLY A 180 -15.58 0.24 2.47
C GLY A 180 -14.61 -0.21 3.57
N LEU A 181 -13.65 -1.09 3.26
CA LEU A 181 -12.62 -1.51 4.22
C LEU A 181 -11.68 -0.36 4.60
N VAL A 182 -11.30 0.46 3.61
CA VAL A 182 -10.47 1.65 3.81
C VAL A 182 -11.20 2.68 4.69
N GLU A 183 -12.49 2.92 4.43
CA GLU A 183 -13.33 3.81 5.23
C GLU A 183 -13.43 3.32 6.69
N ALA A 184 -13.69 2.03 6.90
CA ALA A 184 -13.75 1.43 8.23
C ALA A 184 -12.42 1.55 8.98
N PHE A 185 -11.30 1.35 8.28
CA PHE A 185 -9.98 1.47 8.87
C PHE A 185 -9.63 2.92 9.23
N ALA A 186 -9.94 3.89 8.38
CA ALA A 186 -9.75 5.31 8.67
C ALA A 186 -10.57 5.74 9.91
N ARG A 187 -11.80 5.24 10.02
CA ARG A 187 -12.66 5.45 11.20
C ARG A 187 -12.00 4.92 12.47
N GLU A 188 -11.59 3.66 12.47
CA GLU A 188 -10.95 3.01 13.64
C GLU A 188 -9.65 3.71 14.06
N LYS A 189 -8.82 4.12 13.09
CA LYS A 189 -7.47 4.63 13.37
C LYS A 189 -7.39 6.13 13.59
N ILE A 190 -8.36 6.90 13.10
CA ILE A 190 -8.35 8.37 13.18
C ILE A 190 -9.58 8.90 13.92
N PHE A 191 -10.79 8.54 13.46
CA PHE A 191 -12.00 9.29 13.81
C PHE A 191 -12.68 8.84 15.10
N ASP A 192 -12.54 7.58 15.51
CA ASP A 192 -13.18 7.04 16.72
C ASP A 192 -12.68 7.70 18.02
N TYR A 193 -11.57 8.43 17.97
CA TYR A 193 -11.01 9.17 19.11
C TYR A 193 -11.52 10.62 19.23
N GLY A 194 -12.27 11.12 18.24
CA GLY A 194 -12.78 12.48 18.20
C GLY A 194 -11.76 13.55 17.78
N ILE A 195 -12.18 14.82 17.84
CA ILE A 195 -11.40 15.98 17.36
C ILE A 195 -10.26 16.40 18.30
N ALA A 196 -10.38 16.10 19.58
CA ALA A 196 -9.39 16.39 20.61
C ALA A 196 -9.07 15.10 21.37
N PRO A 197 -8.44 14.12 20.71
CA PRO A 197 -8.21 12.81 21.29
C PRO A 197 -7.23 12.93 22.47
N VAL A 198 -7.50 12.22 23.56
CA VAL A 198 -6.61 12.17 24.73
C VAL A 198 -6.11 10.74 24.89
N PHE A 199 -4.80 10.57 24.80
CA PHE A 199 -4.14 9.29 25.01
C PHE A 199 -3.32 9.31 26.29
N GLU A 200 -3.28 8.18 26.99
CA GLU A 200 -2.36 7.97 28.12
C GLU A 200 -0.90 8.00 27.62
N GLU A 201 0.04 8.35 28.49
CA GLU A 201 1.47 8.40 28.15
C GLU A 201 1.99 7.04 27.64
N THR A 202 1.51 5.94 28.22
CA THR A 202 1.77 4.55 27.80
C THR A 202 1.27 4.26 26.37
N ASN A 203 0.35 5.07 25.86
CA ASN A 203 -0.28 4.94 24.57
C ASN A 203 0.13 6.06 23.59
N GLY A 204 1.22 6.77 23.89
CA GLY A 204 1.83 7.82 23.06
C GLY A 204 1.39 9.25 23.41
N GLY A 205 0.59 9.42 24.46
CA GLY A 205 0.34 10.70 25.12
C GLY A 205 -0.07 11.84 24.17
N PRO A 206 0.36 13.08 24.47
CA PRO A 206 0.09 14.26 23.64
C PRO A 206 0.65 14.16 22.21
N SER A 207 1.76 13.44 22.02
CA SER A 207 2.38 13.26 20.69
C SER A 207 1.43 12.54 19.74
N ARG A 208 0.81 11.46 20.20
CA ARG A 208 -0.20 10.72 19.43
C ARG A 208 -1.45 11.55 19.20
N SER A 209 -1.91 12.31 20.19
CA SER A 209 -3.05 13.22 20.04
C SER A 209 -2.83 14.18 18.87
N ARG A 210 -1.70 14.89 18.88
CA ARG A 210 -1.32 15.84 17.84
C ARG A 210 -1.19 15.18 16.46
N VAL A 211 -0.52 14.04 16.37
CA VAL A 211 -0.34 13.33 15.09
C VAL A 211 -1.67 12.81 14.54
N THR A 212 -2.60 12.40 15.39
CA THR A 212 -3.94 11.95 14.97
C THR A 212 -4.73 13.11 14.34
N VAL A 213 -4.71 14.29 14.98
CA VAL A 213 -5.33 15.51 14.44
C VAL A 213 -4.69 15.91 13.11
N ILE A 214 -3.35 15.96 13.03
CA ILE A 214 -2.63 16.28 11.79
C ILE A 214 -2.99 15.28 10.69
N ALA A 215 -3.02 13.98 10.99
CA ALA A 215 -3.37 12.95 10.01
C ALA A 215 -4.80 13.12 9.48
N ALA A 216 -5.78 13.47 10.33
CA ALA A 216 -7.15 13.76 9.89
C ALA A 216 -7.21 14.95 8.91
N ARG A 217 -6.46 16.01 9.21
CA ARG A 217 -6.41 17.23 8.40
C ARG A 217 -5.69 17.00 7.08
N GLU A 218 -4.52 16.35 7.12
CA GLU A 218 -3.78 15.96 5.93
C GLU A 218 -4.57 14.99 5.05
N LEU A 219 -5.34 14.07 5.64
CA LEU A 219 -6.20 13.15 4.89
C LEU A 219 -7.25 13.92 4.07
N ALA A 220 -7.90 14.91 4.67
CA ALA A 220 -8.87 15.74 3.97
C ALA A 220 -8.25 16.46 2.75
N ILE A 221 -7.08 17.08 2.95
CA ILE A 221 -6.36 17.79 1.90
C ILE A 221 -5.89 16.83 0.79
N ASN A 222 -5.37 15.66 1.16
CA ASN A 222 -4.92 14.65 0.19
C ASN A 222 -6.08 14.04 -0.59
N ILE A 223 -7.26 13.89 0.02
CA ILE A 223 -8.49 13.52 -0.71
C ILE A 223 -8.82 14.58 -1.76
N LEU A 224 -8.82 15.86 -1.40
CA LEU A 224 -9.14 16.93 -2.34
C LEU A 224 -8.11 17.01 -3.48
N TYR A 225 -6.83 16.83 -3.19
CA TYR A 225 -5.80 16.73 -4.24
C TYR A 225 -6.01 15.53 -5.15
N TYR A 226 -6.32 14.37 -4.58
CA TYR A 226 -6.60 13.18 -5.36
C TYR A 226 -7.80 13.39 -6.30
N LEU A 227 -8.89 13.96 -5.79
CA LEU A 227 -10.09 14.26 -6.58
C LEU A 227 -9.77 15.25 -7.71
N ARG A 228 -9.03 16.32 -7.40
CA ARG A 228 -8.59 17.30 -8.38
C ARG A 228 -7.76 16.66 -9.49
N ASP A 229 -6.70 15.94 -9.12
CA ASP A 229 -5.71 15.43 -10.08
C ASP A 229 -6.24 14.25 -10.91
N THR A 230 -7.18 13.49 -10.35
CA THR A 230 -7.74 12.29 -10.99
C THR A 230 -8.97 12.61 -11.84
N TYR A 231 -9.87 13.46 -11.35
CA TYR A 231 -11.17 13.72 -11.99
C TYR A 231 -11.25 15.12 -12.58
N VAL A 232 -11.01 16.17 -11.78
CA VAL A 232 -11.20 17.56 -12.23
C VAL A 232 -10.23 17.95 -13.35
N THR A 233 -8.93 17.80 -13.14
CA THR A 233 -7.90 18.16 -14.12
C THR A 233 -7.98 17.32 -15.40
N ARG A 234 -8.49 16.09 -15.30
CA ARG A 234 -8.63 15.17 -16.44
C ARG A 234 -10.00 15.24 -17.11
N GLY A 235 -10.97 15.95 -16.53
CA GLY A 235 -12.37 15.91 -16.95
C GLY A 235 -12.99 14.51 -16.88
N ALA A 236 -12.47 13.64 -16.02
CA ALA A 236 -12.96 12.26 -15.89
C ALA A 236 -14.23 12.24 -15.04
N GLN A 237 -15.21 11.44 -15.46
CA GLN A 237 -16.45 11.23 -14.69
C GLN A 237 -16.19 10.29 -13.52
N ALA A 238 -16.88 10.53 -12.40
CA ALA A 238 -16.91 9.64 -11.24
C ALA A 238 -18.34 9.13 -11.03
N SER A 239 -18.50 7.87 -10.62
CA SER A 239 -19.82 7.40 -10.19
C SER A 239 -20.21 8.01 -8.84
N ARG A 240 -21.51 8.21 -8.63
CA ARG A 240 -22.06 8.68 -7.34
C ARG A 240 -21.60 7.79 -6.18
N ASP A 241 -21.49 6.48 -6.41
CA ASP A 241 -21.06 5.53 -5.39
C ASP A 241 -19.58 5.68 -5.00
N THR A 242 -18.69 5.92 -5.97
CA THR A 242 -17.29 6.26 -5.67
C THR A 242 -17.21 7.56 -4.85
N MET A 243 -17.99 8.58 -5.23
CA MET A 243 -18.01 9.86 -4.54
C MET A 243 -18.57 9.80 -3.11
N LEU A 244 -19.49 8.88 -2.85
CA LEU A 244 -20.10 8.69 -1.53
C LEU A 244 -19.05 8.40 -0.45
N HIS A 245 -18.06 7.56 -0.75
CA HIS A 245 -16.97 7.25 0.18
C HIS A 245 -16.09 8.47 0.49
N PHE A 246 -15.75 9.26 -0.52
CA PHE A 246 -15.01 10.52 -0.32
C PHE A 246 -15.80 11.50 0.55
N HIS A 247 -17.09 11.68 0.28
CA HIS A 247 -17.95 12.57 1.07
C HIS A 247 -18.06 12.15 2.54
N ARG A 248 -18.18 10.84 2.82
CA ARG A 248 -18.23 10.33 4.20
C ARG A 248 -16.94 10.62 4.96
N ILE A 249 -15.78 10.37 4.37
CA ILE A 249 -14.50 10.67 5.03
C ILE A 249 -14.32 12.19 5.20
N LEU A 250 -14.60 13.00 4.17
CA LEU A 250 -14.52 14.46 4.28
C LEU A 250 -15.45 15.02 5.36
N HIS A 251 -16.65 14.47 5.49
CA HIS A 251 -17.57 14.82 6.57
C HIS A 251 -16.99 14.52 7.97
N HIS A 252 -16.25 13.41 8.12
CA HIS A 252 -15.52 13.12 9.36
C HIS A 252 -14.32 14.04 9.58
N CYS A 253 -13.68 14.53 8.52
CA CYS A 253 -12.57 15.47 8.60
C CYS A 253 -13.01 16.92 8.91
N ASP A 254 -14.21 17.34 8.47
CA ASP A 254 -14.71 18.72 8.60
C ASP A 254 -14.58 19.32 10.01
N PRO A 255 -14.91 18.61 11.10
CA PRO A 255 -14.76 19.12 12.46
C PRO A 255 -13.33 19.50 12.86
N TYR A 256 -12.30 18.89 12.27
CA TYR A 256 -10.88 19.16 12.56
C TYR A 256 -10.38 20.50 11.99
N PHE A 257 -11.25 21.28 11.35
CA PHE A 257 -10.94 22.59 10.77
C PHE A 257 -11.79 23.74 11.36
N ARG A 258 -12.65 23.47 12.34
CA ARG A 258 -13.64 24.47 12.83
C ARG A 258 -13.06 25.50 13.80
N GLU A 259 -11.99 25.17 14.50
CA GLU A 259 -11.31 26.07 15.42
C GLU A 259 -9.87 26.29 14.91
N PRO A 260 -9.55 27.45 14.33
CA PRO A 260 -8.16 27.79 14.05
C PRO A 260 -7.44 27.91 15.40
N GLU A 261 -6.63 26.91 15.75
CA GLU A 261 -5.79 26.93 16.96
C GLU A 261 -4.78 28.09 16.91
N ASP A 262 -4.40 28.50 15.70
CA ASP A 262 -3.41 29.55 15.43
C ASP A 262 -3.86 30.51 14.32
N LEU A 263 -3.38 31.76 14.37
CA LEU A 263 -3.58 32.78 13.31
C LEU A 263 -2.92 32.40 11.97
N ASP A 264 -2.05 31.39 11.97
CA ASP A 264 -1.29 30.90 10.80
C ASP A 264 -1.65 29.44 10.46
N ASP A 265 -2.94 29.12 10.49
CA ASP A 265 -3.42 27.78 10.19
C ASP A 265 -3.36 27.44 8.68
N GLU A 266 -2.14 27.17 8.19
CA GLU A 266 -1.85 26.86 6.78
C GLU A 266 -2.71 25.71 6.25
N LEU A 267 -2.90 24.65 7.04
CA LEU A 267 -3.71 23.49 6.65
C LEU A 267 -5.19 23.87 6.49
N GLY A 268 -5.72 24.74 7.36
CA GLY A 268 -7.09 25.22 7.29
C GLY A 268 -7.34 26.11 6.08
N GLN A 269 -6.42 27.04 5.81
CA GLN A 269 -6.49 27.88 4.61
C GLN A 269 -6.50 27.03 3.34
N LYS A 270 -5.55 26.09 3.26
CA LYS A 270 -5.41 25.16 2.14
C LYS A 270 -6.64 24.26 1.95
N TYR A 271 -7.20 23.76 3.05
CA TYR A 271 -8.42 22.96 3.01
C TYR A 271 -9.60 23.77 2.46
N ASN A 272 -9.81 24.99 2.94
CA ASN A 272 -10.91 25.84 2.50
C ASN A 272 -10.81 26.22 1.02
N GLU A 273 -9.61 26.54 0.53
CA GLU A 273 -9.36 26.84 -0.89
C GLU A 273 -9.70 25.65 -1.80
N LEU A 274 -9.18 24.46 -1.46
CA LEU A 274 -9.40 23.25 -2.24
C LEU A 274 -10.85 22.76 -2.16
N ARG A 275 -11.48 22.83 -0.98
CA ARG A 275 -12.80 22.25 -0.74
C ARG A 275 -13.86 22.89 -1.62
N LEU A 276 -13.88 24.22 -1.72
CA LEU A 276 -14.86 24.94 -2.55
C LEU A 276 -14.66 24.61 -4.03
N THR A 277 -13.43 24.76 -4.52
CA THR A 277 -13.11 24.62 -5.95
C THR A 277 -13.23 23.19 -6.44
N VAL A 278 -12.75 22.21 -5.67
CA VAL A 278 -12.74 20.80 -6.08
C VAL A 278 -14.13 20.17 -5.93
N LEU A 279 -14.85 20.40 -4.83
CA LEU A 279 -16.14 19.74 -4.63
C LEU A 279 -17.22 20.27 -5.57
N GLU A 280 -17.20 21.56 -5.92
CA GLU A 280 -18.10 22.11 -6.94
C GLU A 280 -17.83 21.49 -8.32
N ALA A 281 -16.56 21.38 -8.71
CA ALA A 281 -16.18 20.70 -9.96
C ALA A 281 -16.58 19.22 -9.95
N MET A 282 -16.38 18.52 -8.83
CA MET A 282 -16.77 17.12 -8.69
C MET A 282 -18.29 16.93 -8.76
N HIS A 283 -19.09 17.86 -8.24
CA HIS A 283 -20.55 17.79 -8.37
C HIS A 283 -20.98 17.72 -9.84
N ASN A 284 -20.33 18.51 -10.72
CA ASN A 284 -20.61 18.51 -12.15
C ASN A 284 -20.05 17.29 -12.90
N LEU A 285 -19.06 16.60 -12.35
CA LEU A 285 -18.42 15.40 -12.92
C LEU A 285 -18.96 14.09 -12.34
N THR A 286 -19.91 14.17 -11.41
CA THR A 286 -20.52 12.99 -10.81
C THR A 286 -21.71 12.55 -11.63
N VAL A 287 -21.69 11.29 -12.08
CA VAL A 287 -22.78 10.68 -12.85
C VAL A 287 -23.47 9.59 -12.06
N ASP A 288 -24.77 9.43 -12.32
CA ASP A 288 -25.51 8.26 -11.88
C ASP A 288 -25.16 7.08 -12.78
N GLU A 289 -24.81 5.95 -12.16
CA GLU A 289 -24.65 4.70 -12.89
C GLU A 289 -26.01 4.39 -13.50
N VAL A 290 -26.12 4.51 -14.82
CA VAL A 290 -27.28 4.01 -15.54
C VAL A 290 -27.21 2.50 -15.39
N GLU A 291 -28.13 1.92 -14.61
CA GLU A 291 -28.40 0.49 -14.69
C GLU A 291 -28.68 0.21 -16.17
N ASP A 292 -27.78 -0.52 -16.82
CA ASP A 292 -27.97 -1.01 -18.18
C ASP A 292 -29.22 -1.89 -18.14
N ASP A 293 -30.35 -1.26 -18.42
CA ASP A 293 -31.66 -1.86 -18.51
C ASP A 293 -31.59 -2.79 -19.74
N GLY A 294 -31.08 -4.01 -19.50
CA GLY A 294 -30.95 -5.09 -20.46
C GLY A 294 -32.30 -5.63 -20.90
N SER A 295 -33.20 -4.74 -21.30
CA SER A 295 -34.56 -5.01 -21.74
C SER A 295 -34.80 -4.35 -23.10
N GLY A 296 -34.69 -5.16 -24.16
CA GLY A 296 -35.43 -4.90 -25.40
C GLY A 296 -34.61 -4.76 -26.67
N MET A 297 -34.27 -5.89 -27.29
CA MET A 297 -34.47 -5.99 -28.72
C MET A 297 -34.91 -7.41 -29.11
N TRP A 298 -36.19 -7.64 -28.91
CA TRP A 298 -36.94 -8.67 -29.64
C TRP A 298 -36.85 -8.33 -31.13
N THR A 299 -36.29 -9.23 -31.93
CA THR A 299 -36.69 -9.35 -33.33
C THR A 299 -37.20 -10.75 -33.54
N ASP A 300 -38.50 -10.87 -33.30
CA ASP A 300 -39.34 -11.87 -33.91
C ASP A 300 -39.29 -11.64 -35.43
N SER A 301 -38.85 -12.63 -36.19
CA SER A 301 -39.00 -12.63 -37.65
C SER A 301 -39.14 -14.06 -38.14
N VAL A 302 -40.39 -14.50 -38.06
CA VAL A 302 -40.98 -15.55 -38.88
C VAL A 302 -40.65 -15.26 -40.35
N SER A 303 -39.90 -16.14 -41.01
CA SER A 303 -40.00 -16.29 -42.46
C SER A 303 -40.49 -17.71 -42.76
N SER A 304 -41.76 -17.76 -43.10
CA SER A 304 -42.46 -18.91 -43.66
C SER A 304 -42.19 -19.03 -45.16
N GLY A 305 -41.97 -20.26 -45.62
CA GLY A 305 -42.07 -20.66 -47.04
C GLY A 305 -40.72 -21.05 -47.64
N THR A 306 -40.55 -22.21 -48.28
CA THR A 306 -41.48 -23.24 -48.76
C THR A 306 -40.67 -24.51 -48.98
N GLY A 307 -41.17 -25.65 -48.49
CA GLY A 307 -40.79 -26.95 -49.02
C GLY A 307 -41.43 -27.15 -50.38
N TYR A 308 -40.68 -27.71 -51.31
CA TYR A 308 -41.16 -28.56 -52.40
C TYR A 308 -40.14 -29.67 -52.61
N ASP A 309 -40.67 -30.84 -52.97
CA ASP A 309 -40.05 -32.15 -53.13
C ASP A 309 -38.77 -32.19 -53.99
#